data_AF-A0AAD8PXZ4-F1
#
_entry.id   AF-A0AAD8PXZ4-F1
#
_cell.length_a   1.000
_cell.length_b   1.000
_cell.length_c   1.000
_cell.angle_alpha   90.00
_cell.angle_beta   90.00
_cell.angle_gamma   90.00
#
_symmetry.space_group_name_H-M   'P 1'
#
loop_
_entity.id
_entity.type
_entity.pdbx_description
1 polymer ?
#
loop_
_entity_poly.entity_id
_entity_poly.type
_entity_poly.pdbx_seq_one_letter_code
_entity_poly.pdbx_strand_id
1 'polypeptide(L)'
;MFAILLFFLPLLISATPLSDADIETRDLNTFDKVFWVNRGRYQCTSGQKADILAAINEAQVIVKKAVTALSLSRSEKSKAYVTWFGKGNASPQTRLSIFQHNYQSVATNLVPPTLPLRLEEVGWDVPFPATKKSLVYACEPEDVLINGQRMFAITRTANSGVPDFGPTYVSFYPEFFTQTTGLRIEEASKQWRLQNKLDNEVAYIRSLTLIHEFQHMSRVTGLGRHCIDVQHPTIESASCYSVDW
;
A
#
# COMPACT_ATOMS: atom_id res chain seq x y z
N MET A 1 -32.19 -38.07 -32.04
CA MET A 1 -33.44 -37.29 -32.25
C MET A 1 -33.56 -36.32 -31.09
N PHE A 2 -33.50 -35.00 -31.19
CA PHE A 2 -33.41 -34.07 -32.32
C PHE A 2 -32.28 -33.05 -32.05
N ALA A 3 -31.56 -32.72 -33.11
CA ALA A 3 -30.59 -31.64 -33.21
C ALA A 3 -31.25 -30.39 -33.85
N ILE A 4 -30.58 -29.24 -33.73
CA ILE A 4 -30.31 -28.19 -34.76
C ILE A 4 -29.98 -26.89 -33.98
N LEU A 5 -28.71 -26.46 -33.83
CA LEU A 5 -27.68 -25.92 -34.74
C LEU A 5 -27.82 -24.41 -35.10
N LEU A 6 -26.73 -23.69 -34.77
CA LEU A 6 -26.08 -22.55 -35.48
C LEU A 6 -26.77 -21.17 -35.39
N PHE A 7 -26.07 -20.07 -35.06
CA PHE A 7 -24.90 -19.53 -35.77
C PHE A 7 -23.92 -18.72 -34.88
N PHE A 8 -22.73 -18.52 -35.48
CA PHE A 8 -21.46 -17.98 -35.01
C PHE A 8 -21.40 -16.48 -34.63
N LEU A 9 -20.40 -16.16 -33.78
CA LEU A 9 -19.48 -14.97 -33.68
C LEU A 9 -19.75 -13.71 -34.54
N PRO A 10 -19.15 -12.53 -34.21
CA PRO A 10 -18.57 -12.02 -32.95
C PRO A 10 -19.06 -10.58 -32.64
N LEU A 11 -18.64 -9.98 -31.51
CA LEU A 11 -18.36 -8.55 -31.27
C LEU A 11 -18.76 -8.13 -29.85
N LEU A 12 -17.74 -7.77 -29.07
CA LEU A 12 -17.69 -6.49 -28.36
C LEU A 12 -18.92 -6.15 -27.49
N ILE A 13 -19.05 -6.81 -26.34
CA ILE A 13 -19.39 -6.05 -25.14
C ILE A 13 -18.05 -5.70 -24.50
N SER A 14 -17.52 -4.60 -25.01
CA SER A 14 -16.68 -3.64 -24.30
C SER A 14 -16.25 -4.07 -22.88
N ALA A 15 -15.12 -4.77 -22.79
CA ALA A 15 -14.07 -4.16 -21.99
C ALA A 15 -13.84 -2.82 -22.67
N THR A 16 -14.51 -1.77 -22.21
CA THR A 16 -14.06 -0.43 -22.52
C THR A 16 -12.56 -0.47 -22.21
N PRO A 17 -11.65 -0.29 -23.17
CA PRO A 17 -10.33 0.16 -22.77
C PRO A 17 -10.63 1.33 -21.85
N LEU A 18 -10.12 1.28 -20.60
CA LEU A 18 -10.11 2.44 -19.71
C LEU A 18 -9.83 3.62 -20.63
N SER A 19 -10.86 4.45 -20.83
CA SER A 19 -10.80 5.41 -21.91
C SER A 19 -9.61 6.31 -21.60
N ASP A 20 -8.98 6.90 -22.61
CA ASP A 20 -8.00 7.97 -22.38
C ASP A 20 -8.61 9.15 -21.57
N ALA A 21 -9.90 9.11 -21.20
CA ALA A 21 -10.54 10.03 -20.25
C ALA A 21 -10.47 9.59 -18.77
N ASP A 22 -10.03 8.35 -18.46
CA ASP A 22 -9.54 7.95 -17.12
C ASP A 22 -8.05 8.27 -16.95
N ILE A 23 -7.44 8.93 -17.95
CA ILE A 23 -6.32 9.82 -17.74
C ILE A 23 -6.87 11.02 -16.96
N GLU A 24 -7.20 10.80 -15.69
CA GLU A 24 -7.14 11.85 -14.71
C GLU A 24 -5.75 12.46 -14.86
N THR A 25 -5.73 13.68 -15.36
CA THR A 25 -4.55 14.50 -15.58
C THR A 25 -3.69 14.48 -14.33
N ARG A 26 -2.61 13.68 -14.38
CA ARG A 26 -1.39 13.65 -13.56
C ARG A 26 -1.22 14.79 -12.52
N ASP A 27 -2.06 14.83 -11.49
CA ASP A 27 -1.72 15.41 -10.18
C ASP A 27 -1.45 14.29 -9.14
N LEU A 28 -1.35 13.05 -9.63
CA LEU A 28 -0.61 11.97 -9.00
C LEU A 28 0.87 12.23 -9.31
N ASN A 29 1.72 12.31 -8.27
CA ASN A 29 2.90 11.45 -8.18
C ASN A 29 3.86 11.74 -7.02
N THR A 30 3.72 12.83 -6.25
CA THR A 30 4.56 13.02 -5.06
C THR A 30 3.87 13.87 -4.01
N PHE A 31 4.06 13.50 -2.74
CA PHE A 31 3.82 14.42 -1.63
C PHE A 31 4.75 15.64 -1.75
N ASP A 32 4.22 16.84 -1.47
CA ASP A 32 4.99 18.09 -1.60
C ASP A 32 5.99 18.29 -0.44
N LYS A 33 5.63 17.79 0.73
CA LYS A 33 6.38 17.85 1.97
C LYS A 33 6.12 16.60 2.78
N VAL A 34 7.16 16.14 3.48
CA VAL A 34 7.08 14.94 4.31
C VAL A 34 7.56 15.26 5.72
N PHE A 35 6.66 15.10 6.68
CA PHE A 35 6.83 15.55 8.05
C PHE A 35 6.97 14.40 9.06
N TRP A 36 7.78 14.63 10.09
CA TRP A 36 7.74 13.91 11.35
C TRP A 36 7.00 14.75 12.39
N VAL A 37 6.05 14.16 13.10
CA VAL A 37 5.53 14.80 14.31
C VAL A 37 6.60 14.73 15.41
N ASN A 38 7.13 15.88 15.80
CA ASN A 38 8.19 15.97 16.81
C ASN A 38 7.75 16.65 18.11
N ARG A 39 6.53 17.19 18.14
CA ARG A 39 5.93 17.87 19.28
C ARG A 39 4.42 17.68 19.27
N GLY A 40 3.80 17.69 20.46
CA GLY A 40 2.36 17.51 20.65
C GLY A 40 2.00 16.07 20.99
N ARG A 41 0.71 15.77 21.09
CA ARG A 41 0.19 14.46 21.49
C ARG A 41 0.68 13.29 20.64
N TYR A 42 0.88 13.50 19.34
CA TYR A 42 1.23 12.46 18.37
C TYR A 42 2.74 12.35 18.08
N GLN A 43 3.56 12.89 18.98
CA GLN A 43 5.00 12.94 18.78
C GLN A 43 5.64 11.56 18.77
N CYS A 44 6.52 11.34 17.79
CA CYS A 44 7.39 10.18 17.79
C CYS A 44 8.65 10.44 18.63
N THR A 45 8.98 9.50 19.52
CA THR A 45 10.26 9.50 20.24
C THR A 45 11.44 9.31 19.29
N SER A 46 12.66 9.62 19.74
CA SER A 46 13.86 9.41 18.92
C SER A 46 14.06 7.94 18.51
N GLY A 47 13.73 6.98 19.39
CA GLY A 47 13.78 5.55 19.09
C GLY A 47 12.77 5.16 18.02
N GLN A 48 11.50 5.55 18.18
CA GLN A 48 10.45 5.30 17.18
C GLN A 48 10.81 5.90 15.80
N LYS A 49 11.37 7.10 15.76
CA LYS A 49 11.85 7.71 14.50
C LYS A 49 12.93 6.86 13.84
N ALA A 50 13.91 6.37 14.61
CA ALA A 50 14.96 5.50 14.09
C ALA A 50 14.37 4.19 13.54
N ASP A 51 13.42 3.58 14.26
CA ASP A 51 12.73 2.37 13.84
C ASP A 51 11.95 2.55 12.53
N ILE A 52 11.21 3.65 12.39
CA ILE A 52 10.45 3.89 11.16
C ILE A 52 11.41 4.22 10.00
N LEU A 53 12.48 4.98 10.23
CA LEU A 53 13.50 5.21 9.19
C LEU A 53 14.14 3.90 8.72
N ALA A 54 14.43 2.98 9.63
CA ALA A 54 14.92 1.65 9.28
C ALA A 54 13.88 0.86 8.46
N ALA A 55 12.60 0.91 8.86
CA ALA A 55 11.51 0.25 8.15
C ALA A 55 11.28 0.84 6.74
N ILE A 56 11.36 2.17 6.57
CA ILE A 56 11.29 2.85 5.27
C ILE A 56 12.43 2.39 4.36
N ASN A 57 13.67 2.34 4.88
CA ASN A 57 14.82 1.90 4.11
C ASN A 57 14.70 0.44 3.66
N GLU A 58 14.22 -0.45 4.53
CA GLU A 58 13.97 -1.85 4.17
C GLU A 58 12.82 -1.97 3.16
N ALA A 59 11.73 -1.26 3.37
CA ALA A 59 10.58 -1.25 2.46
C ALA A 59 10.98 -0.76 1.06
N GLN A 60 11.79 0.29 0.97
CA GLN A 60 12.39 0.76 -0.29
C GLN A 60 13.14 -0.36 -1.03
N VAL A 61 13.90 -1.20 -0.32
CA VAL A 61 14.60 -2.34 -0.93
C VAL A 61 13.60 -3.40 -1.43
N ILE A 62 12.61 -3.75 -0.62
CA ILE A 62 11.58 -4.75 -0.98
C ILE A 62 10.78 -4.29 -2.20
N VAL A 63 10.30 -3.05 -2.20
CA VAL A 63 9.52 -2.51 -3.32
C VAL A 63 10.36 -2.44 -4.59
N LYS A 64 11.65 -2.06 -4.52
CA LYS A 64 12.54 -2.10 -5.69
C LYS A 64 12.70 -3.51 -6.27
N LYS A 65 12.80 -4.54 -5.41
CA LYS A 65 12.79 -5.95 -5.87
C LYS A 65 11.46 -6.30 -6.56
N ALA A 66 10.32 -5.87 -6.02
CA ALA A 66 9.00 -6.09 -6.64
C ALA A 66 8.86 -5.36 -7.99
N VAL A 67 9.26 -4.09 -8.07
CA VAL A 67 9.33 -3.29 -9.31
C VAL A 67 10.17 -4.00 -10.36
N THR A 68 11.33 -4.54 -9.98
CA THR A 68 12.22 -5.29 -10.88
C THR A 68 11.56 -6.58 -11.38
N ALA A 69 10.91 -7.35 -10.51
CA ALA A 69 10.21 -8.57 -10.90
C ALA A 69 9.03 -8.27 -11.85
N LEU A 70 8.27 -7.21 -11.56
CA LEU A 70 7.14 -6.78 -12.36
C LEU A 70 7.55 -6.08 -13.66
N SER A 71 8.78 -5.57 -13.79
CA SER A 71 9.27 -4.99 -15.06
C SER A 71 9.64 -6.06 -16.08
N LEU A 72 9.94 -7.30 -15.65
CA LEU A 72 10.27 -8.40 -16.55
C LEU A 72 9.06 -8.79 -17.42
N SER A 73 9.29 -8.87 -18.72
CA SER A 73 8.28 -9.36 -19.66
C SER A 73 7.85 -10.78 -19.29
N ARG A 74 6.55 -11.05 -19.41
CA ARG A 74 5.92 -12.34 -19.08
C ARG A 74 5.94 -12.71 -17.59
N SER A 75 6.33 -11.81 -16.68
CA SER A 75 6.30 -12.13 -15.25
C SER A 75 4.89 -12.36 -14.72
N GLU A 76 3.84 -11.90 -15.44
CA GLU A 76 2.44 -12.24 -15.15
C GLU A 76 2.13 -13.74 -15.25
N LYS A 77 2.98 -14.50 -15.96
CA LYS A 77 2.85 -15.95 -16.12
C LYS A 77 3.63 -16.73 -15.06
N SER A 78 4.36 -16.04 -14.18
CA SER A 78 5.15 -16.70 -13.14
C SER A 78 4.26 -17.28 -12.04
N LYS A 79 4.72 -18.36 -11.39
CA LYS A 79 4.04 -18.91 -10.21
C LYS A 79 3.83 -17.84 -9.14
N ALA A 80 4.85 -17.03 -8.86
CA ALA A 80 4.78 -15.96 -7.88
C ALA A 80 3.66 -14.96 -8.21
N TYR A 81 3.61 -14.46 -9.43
CA TYR A 81 2.57 -13.50 -9.82
C TYR A 81 1.16 -14.11 -9.67
N VAL A 82 0.95 -15.33 -10.17
CA VAL A 82 -0.35 -16.01 -10.08
C VAL A 82 -0.74 -16.29 -8.63
N THR A 83 0.23 -16.58 -7.76
CA THR A 83 -0.03 -16.77 -6.32
C THR A 83 -0.53 -15.50 -5.65
N TRP A 84 0.09 -14.35 -5.93
CA TRP A 84 -0.19 -13.11 -5.20
C TRP A 84 -1.29 -12.27 -5.82
N PHE A 85 -1.42 -12.29 -7.14
CA PHE A 85 -2.40 -11.46 -7.87
C PHE A 85 -3.53 -12.29 -8.48
N GLY A 86 -3.41 -13.62 -8.49
CA GLY A 86 -4.43 -14.51 -9.04
C GLY A 86 -4.33 -14.68 -10.56
N LYS A 87 -4.83 -15.83 -11.05
CA LYS A 87 -4.80 -16.17 -12.48
C LYS A 87 -5.67 -15.24 -13.33
N GLY A 88 -6.78 -14.71 -12.78
CA GLY A 88 -7.65 -13.75 -13.48
C GLY A 88 -6.95 -12.43 -13.82
N ASN A 89 -5.94 -12.06 -13.04
CA ASN A 89 -5.15 -10.84 -13.22
C ASN A 89 -3.82 -11.07 -13.96
N ALA A 90 -3.59 -12.28 -14.49
CA ALA A 90 -2.36 -12.67 -15.17
C ALA A 90 -2.29 -12.19 -16.63
N SER A 91 -2.52 -10.89 -16.85
CA SER A 91 -2.41 -10.24 -18.15
C SER A 91 -1.24 -9.24 -18.18
N PRO A 92 -0.61 -8.99 -19.35
CA PRO A 92 0.44 -7.98 -19.48
C PRO A 92 -0.01 -6.58 -19.04
N GLN A 93 -1.26 -6.22 -19.34
CA GLN A 93 -1.88 -4.94 -19.00
C GLN A 93 -2.05 -4.79 -17.49
N THR A 94 -2.62 -5.79 -16.82
CA THR A 94 -2.80 -5.77 -15.35
C THR A 94 -1.45 -5.71 -14.65
N ARG A 95 -0.45 -6.49 -15.12
CA ARG A 95 0.92 -6.44 -14.59
C ARG A 95 1.53 -5.05 -14.70
N LEU A 96 1.40 -4.39 -15.86
CA LEU A 96 1.89 -3.02 -16.06
C LEU A 96 1.17 -2.04 -15.14
N SER A 97 -0.15 -2.19 -14.97
CA SER A 97 -0.93 -1.36 -14.05
C SER A 97 -0.43 -1.51 -12.61
N ILE A 98 -0.26 -2.73 -12.12
CA ILE A 98 0.25 -3.03 -10.77
C ILE A 98 1.70 -2.50 -10.61
N PHE A 99 2.53 -2.69 -11.64
CA PHE A 99 3.89 -2.15 -11.67
C PHE A 99 3.89 -0.63 -11.49
N GLN A 100 3.13 0.11 -12.31
CA GLN A 100 3.15 1.58 -12.32
C GLN A 100 2.48 2.17 -11.09
N HIS A 101 1.26 1.71 -10.79
CA HIS A 101 0.39 2.36 -9.84
C HIS A 101 0.57 1.87 -8.41
N ASN A 102 0.96 0.60 -8.21
CA ASN A 102 1.07 0.04 -6.86
C ASN A 102 2.52 -0.03 -6.38
N TYR A 103 3.46 -0.58 -7.17
CA TYR A 103 4.83 -0.76 -6.67
C TYR A 103 5.76 0.39 -7.02
N GLN A 104 5.75 0.88 -8.26
CA GLN A 104 6.61 2.00 -8.65
C GLN A 104 6.20 3.29 -7.93
N SER A 105 4.90 3.57 -7.84
CA SER A 105 4.42 4.74 -7.10
C SER A 105 4.76 4.71 -5.61
N VAL A 106 4.65 3.54 -4.95
CA VAL A 106 5.11 3.39 -3.56
C VAL A 106 6.60 3.64 -3.44
N ALA A 107 7.44 3.11 -4.35
CA ALA A 107 8.87 3.39 -4.33
C ALA A 107 9.20 4.89 -4.45
N THR A 108 8.37 5.64 -5.18
CA THR A 108 8.53 7.10 -5.34
C THR A 108 8.06 7.88 -4.10
N ASN A 109 7.01 7.43 -3.42
CA ASN A 109 6.34 8.18 -2.35
C ASN A 109 6.77 7.78 -0.93
N LEU A 110 7.21 6.54 -0.72
CA LEU A 110 7.69 6.04 0.57
C LEU A 110 9.09 6.57 0.86
N VAL A 111 9.15 7.84 1.27
CA VAL A 111 10.40 8.55 1.54
C VAL A 111 10.53 8.94 3.01
N PRO A 112 11.77 9.00 3.54
CA PRO A 112 12.02 9.53 4.87
C PRO A 112 11.47 10.95 5.04
N PRO A 113 10.85 11.27 6.19
CA PRO A 113 10.44 12.63 6.47
C PRO A 113 11.63 13.52 6.79
N THR A 114 11.56 14.76 6.32
CA THR A 114 12.65 15.74 6.40
C THR A 114 12.30 16.97 7.22
N LEU A 115 11.01 17.16 7.53
CA LEU A 115 10.50 18.36 8.20
C LEU A 115 9.85 18.05 9.55
N PRO A 116 10.04 18.87 10.58
CA PRO A 116 9.32 18.73 11.84
C PRO A 116 7.92 19.32 11.77
N LEU A 117 6.97 18.71 12.47
CA LEU A 117 5.61 19.20 12.64
C LEU A 117 5.18 19.08 14.11
N ARG A 118 4.41 20.06 14.59
CA ARG A 118 3.66 19.96 15.84
C ARG A 118 2.25 19.49 15.51
N LEU A 119 1.78 18.43 16.18
CA LEU A 119 0.45 17.88 15.96
C LEU A 119 -0.20 17.53 17.30
N GLU A 120 -1.32 18.17 17.61
CA GLU A 120 -2.10 17.89 18.82
C GLU A 120 -3.23 16.90 18.56
N GLU A 121 -3.83 16.96 17.37
CA GLU A 121 -4.93 16.09 16.97
C GLU A 121 -4.73 15.67 15.51
N VAL A 122 -5.02 14.40 15.22
CA VAL A 122 -5.16 13.91 13.84
C VAL A 122 -6.60 14.17 13.42
N GLY A 123 -6.78 14.92 12.34
CA GLY A 123 -8.12 15.33 11.93
C GLY A 123 -8.16 16.02 10.58
N TRP A 124 -9.24 16.78 10.38
CA TRP A 124 -9.56 17.45 9.12
C TRP A 124 -8.71 18.69 8.84
N ASP A 125 -8.21 19.32 9.90
CA ASP A 125 -7.43 20.54 9.79
C ASP A 125 -6.04 20.26 9.23
N VAL A 126 -5.58 21.15 8.35
CA VAL A 126 -4.22 21.12 7.83
C VAL A 126 -3.31 21.86 8.81
N PRO A 127 -2.50 21.16 9.63
CA PRO A 127 -1.62 21.81 10.58
C PRO A 127 -0.54 22.60 9.83
N PHE A 128 -0.36 23.88 10.14
CA PHE A 128 0.74 24.64 9.55
C PHE A 128 2.10 24.07 10.00
N PRO A 129 3.09 23.89 9.11
CA PRO A 129 3.17 24.32 7.71
C PRO A 129 2.88 23.22 6.67
N ALA A 130 2.16 22.16 7.06
CA ALA A 130 1.69 21.14 6.13
C ALA A 130 0.67 21.71 5.14
N THR A 131 0.47 21.00 4.04
CA THR A 131 -0.53 21.29 3.02
C THR A 131 -1.42 20.06 2.83
N LYS A 132 -2.45 20.18 2.02
CA LYS A 132 -3.28 19.04 1.60
C LYS A 132 -2.50 17.96 0.83
N LYS A 133 -1.32 18.30 0.29
CA LYS A 133 -0.45 17.40 -0.46
C LYS A 133 0.72 16.88 0.39
N SER A 134 0.71 17.13 1.70
CA SER A 134 1.78 16.68 2.59
C SER A 134 1.52 15.28 3.14
N LEU A 135 2.61 14.57 3.41
CA LEU A 135 2.63 13.31 4.14
C LEU A 135 3.14 13.56 5.56
N VAL A 136 2.46 13.02 6.56
CA VAL A 136 2.78 13.22 7.98
C VAL A 136 2.92 11.87 8.65
N TYR A 137 4.10 11.60 9.21
CA TYR A 137 4.34 10.42 10.03
C TYR A 137 4.13 10.78 11.49
N ALA A 138 3.16 10.13 12.12
CA ALA A 138 2.67 10.41 13.46
C ALA A 138 2.70 9.13 14.31
N CYS A 139 3.01 9.25 15.61
CA CYS A 139 2.97 8.12 16.52
C CYS A 139 1.74 8.26 17.41
N GLU A 140 0.87 7.26 17.41
CA GLU A 140 -0.30 7.23 18.26
C GLU A 140 0.12 7.12 19.73
N PRO A 141 -0.59 7.80 20.65
CA PRO A 141 -0.38 7.59 22.07
C PRO A 141 -0.73 6.15 22.47
N GLU A 142 -0.26 5.71 23.64
CA GLU A 142 -0.56 4.39 24.19
C GLU A 142 -2.09 4.17 24.33
N ASP A 143 -2.54 2.92 24.25
CA ASP A 143 -3.93 2.46 24.47
C ASP A 143 -4.99 2.85 23.43
N VAL A 144 -4.61 3.32 22.23
CA VAL A 144 -5.58 3.56 21.16
C VAL A 144 -5.98 2.25 20.49
N LEU A 145 -7.24 1.83 20.67
CA LEU A 145 -7.85 0.72 19.94
C LEU A 145 -8.75 1.27 18.83
N ILE A 146 -8.70 0.65 17.65
CA ILE A 146 -9.69 0.90 16.58
C ILE A 146 -10.66 -0.27 16.58
N ASN A 147 -11.95 0.00 16.78
CA ASN A 147 -12.98 -1.03 16.85
C ASN A 147 -12.64 -2.18 17.83
N GLY A 148 -11.96 -1.86 18.93
CA GLY A 148 -11.53 -2.84 19.95
C GLY A 148 -10.26 -3.62 19.62
N GLN A 149 -9.55 -3.26 18.55
CA GLN A 149 -8.37 -3.97 18.07
C GLN A 149 -7.11 -3.12 18.13
N ARG A 150 -6.00 -3.81 18.36
CA ARG A 150 -4.65 -3.26 18.26
C ARG A 150 -4.27 -3.23 16.79
N MET A 151 -3.77 -2.10 16.32
CA MET A 151 -3.33 -1.92 14.94
C MET A 151 -1.81 -1.84 14.91
N PHE A 152 -1.19 -2.11 13.77
CA PHE A 152 0.24 -1.79 13.59
C PHE A 152 0.39 -0.37 13.08
N ALA A 153 -0.17 -0.08 11.92
CA ALA A 153 -0.21 1.26 11.36
C ALA A 153 -1.54 1.44 10.65
N ILE A 154 -1.86 2.69 10.32
CA ILE A 154 -2.96 3.03 9.42
C ILE A 154 -2.63 4.28 8.65
N THR A 155 -3.19 4.34 7.45
CA THR A 155 -3.22 5.52 6.62
C THR A 155 -4.55 6.22 6.81
N ARG A 156 -4.49 7.50 7.20
CA ARG A 156 -5.67 8.36 7.27
C ARG A 156 -5.53 9.51 6.29
N THR A 157 -6.54 9.66 5.46
CA THR A 157 -6.91 10.95 4.86
C THR A 157 -8.23 11.35 5.50
N ALA A 158 -8.62 12.63 5.44
CA ALA A 158 -9.81 13.02 6.19
C ALA A 158 -11.08 12.29 5.67
N ASN A 159 -11.10 11.81 4.42
CA ASN A 159 -12.05 10.79 3.96
C ASN A 159 -11.35 9.74 3.09
N SER A 160 -11.56 8.44 3.39
CA SER A 160 -11.12 7.36 2.50
C SER A 160 -11.69 7.57 1.09
N GLY A 161 -10.81 7.58 0.09
CA GLY A 161 -11.20 7.80 -1.30
C GLY A 161 -11.44 9.26 -1.73
N VAL A 162 -11.24 10.26 -0.86
CA VAL A 162 -11.31 11.69 -1.25
C VAL A 162 -9.94 12.37 -1.07
N PRO A 163 -9.20 12.66 -2.15
CA PRO A 163 -7.77 12.96 -2.07
C PRO A 163 -7.41 14.35 -1.49
N ASP A 164 -8.38 15.24 -1.24
CA ASP A 164 -8.11 16.69 -1.08
C ASP A 164 -8.60 17.34 0.23
N PHE A 165 -8.85 16.53 1.25
CA PHE A 165 -9.26 17.02 2.56
C PHE A 165 -8.19 16.65 3.60
N GLY A 166 -7.35 17.63 3.97
CA GLY A 166 -6.22 17.43 4.90
C GLY A 166 -4.95 16.86 4.25
N PRO A 167 -3.81 16.85 4.98
CA PRO A 167 -2.65 16.03 4.60
C PRO A 167 -2.97 14.54 4.73
N THR A 168 -2.10 13.68 4.19
CA THR A 168 -2.15 12.24 4.44
C THR A 168 -1.32 11.92 5.69
N TYR A 169 -1.91 11.20 6.64
CA TYR A 169 -1.24 10.74 7.84
C TYR A 169 -0.92 9.25 7.72
N VAL A 170 0.28 8.86 8.16
CA VAL A 170 0.60 7.48 8.54
C VAL A 170 0.77 7.48 10.05
N SER A 171 -0.21 6.88 10.73
CA SER A 171 -0.25 6.75 12.19
C SER A 171 0.35 5.41 12.59
N PHE A 172 1.44 5.43 13.35
CA PHE A 172 2.09 4.24 13.89
C PHE A 172 1.61 3.98 15.31
N TYR A 173 1.08 2.79 15.55
CA TYR A 173 0.63 2.33 16.85
C TYR A 173 1.79 1.67 17.62
N PRO A 174 1.69 1.55 18.96
CA PRO A 174 2.70 0.89 19.77
C PRO A 174 3.14 -0.48 19.23
N GLU A 175 2.19 -1.26 18.71
CA GLU A 175 2.42 -2.60 18.19
C GLU A 175 3.35 -2.63 16.98
N PHE A 176 3.36 -1.60 16.13
CA PHE A 176 4.33 -1.49 15.03
C PHE A 176 5.76 -1.56 15.53
N PHE A 177 6.04 -0.96 16.70
CA PHE A 177 7.36 -0.97 17.30
C PHE A 177 7.69 -2.28 18.02
N THR A 178 6.74 -3.22 18.12
CA THR A 178 6.97 -4.58 18.61
C THR A 178 7.19 -5.59 17.49
N GLN A 179 6.79 -5.23 16.26
CA GLN A 179 7.04 -6.03 15.06
C GLN A 179 8.53 -6.23 14.81
N THR A 180 8.88 -7.30 14.10
CA THR A 180 10.28 -7.69 13.88
C THR A 180 10.94 -6.83 12.80
N THR A 181 12.23 -6.51 12.98
CA THR A 181 13.05 -5.77 12.02
C THR A 181 13.96 -6.70 11.21
N GLY A 182 14.07 -6.51 9.88
CA GLY A 182 15.17 -7.07 9.08
C GLY A 182 15.14 -8.59 8.85
N LEU A 183 15.71 -9.02 7.70
CA LEU A 183 16.09 -10.40 7.32
C LEU A 183 15.00 -11.49 7.30
N ARG A 184 13.80 -11.22 7.81
CA ARG A 184 12.66 -12.12 7.66
C ARG A 184 12.12 -12.16 6.25
N ILE A 185 12.24 -11.13 5.44
CA ILE A 185 11.67 -11.17 4.08
C ILE A 185 12.38 -12.18 3.16
N GLU A 186 13.70 -12.36 3.32
CA GLU A 186 14.46 -13.34 2.55
C GLU A 186 14.16 -14.76 3.04
N GLU A 187 14.03 -14.94 4.36
CA GLU A 187 13.59 -16.20 4.94
C GLU A 187 12.14 -16.53 4.58
N ALA A 188 11.21 -15.58 4.66
CA ALA A 188 9.83 -15.69 4.21
C ALA A 188 9.76 -16.06 2.72
N SER A 189 10.57 -15.39 1.89
CA SER A 189 10.68 -15.70 0.46
C SER A 189 11.24 -17.11 0.24
N LYS A 190 12.16 -17.57 1.08
CA LYS A 190 12.73 -18.92 1.03
C LYS A 190 11.72 -19.97 1.50
N GLN A 191 11.04 -19.75 2.61
CA GLN A 191 9.94 -20.59 3.12
C GLN A 191 8.83 -20.72 2.07
N TRP A 192 8.38 -19.61 1.49
CA TRP A 192 7.38 -19.63 0.42
C TRP A 192 7.85 -20.44 -0.79
N ARG A 193 9.10 -20.25 -1.22
CA ARG A 193 9.67 -21.03 -2.35
C ARG A 193 9.77 -22.52 -2.06
N LEU A 194 10.19 -22.90 -0.85
CA LEU A 194 10.48 -24.30 -0.49
C LEU A 194 9.24 -25.07 -0.03
N GLN A 195 8.34 -24.40 0.70
CA GLN A 195 7.26 -25.05 1.44
C GLN A 195 5.88 -24.62 0.94
N ASN A 196 5.80 -23.63 0.05
CA ASN A 196 4.54 -23.00 -0.37
C ASN A 196 3.70 -22.53 0.84
N LYS A 197 4.39 -22.12 1.91
CA LYS A 197 3.83 -21.58 3.14
C LYS A 197 4.43 -20.22 3.41
N LEU A 198 3.62 -19.32 3.95
CA LEU A 198 4.07 -18.12 4.61
C LEU A 198 3.70 -18.34 6.08
N ASP A 199 4.69 -18.36 6.97
CA ASP A 199 4.39 -18.42 8.39
C ASP A 199 3.64 -17.14 8.78
N ASN A 200 2.73 -17.25 9.75
CA ASN A 200 1.99 -16.09 10.28
C ASN A 200 2.94 -15.01 10.81
N GLU A 201 4.20 -15.34 11.11
CA GLU A 201 5.22 -14.40 11.54
C GLU A 201 5.72 -13.45 10.44
N VAL A 202 5.52 -13.79 9.16
CA VAL A 202 5.80 -12.91 8.02
C VAL A 202 4.84 -11.72 7.98
N ALA A 203 3.65 -11.87 8.57
CA ALA A 203 2.65 -10.81 8.69
C ALA A 203 3.13 -9.62 9.54
N TYR A 204 4.10 -9.84 10.44
CA TYR A 204 4.54 -8.86 11.42
C TYR A 204 5.87 -8.19 11.06
N ILE A 205 6.11 -7.92 9.78
CA ILE A 205 7.30 -7.21 9.30
C ILE A 205 6.94 -5.72 9.10
N ARG A 206 7.60 -4.83 9.83
CA ARG A 206 7.36 -3.37 9.79
C ARG A 206 7.41 -2.80 8.37
N SER A 207 8.39 -3.23 7.59
CA SER A 207 8.56 -2.76 6.22
C SER A 207 7.44 -3.23 5.29
N LEU A 208 6.88 -4.43 5.48
CA LEU A 208 5.69 -4.86 4.74
C LEU A 208 4.44 -4.10 5.18
N THR A 209 4.30 -3.80 6.48
CA THR A 209 3.22 -2.95 7.01
C THR A 209 3.26 -1.57 6.33
N LEU A 210 4.43 -0.93 6.23
CA LEU A 210 4.56 0.34 5.51
C LEU A 210 4.18 0.25 4.03
N ILE A 211 4.60 -0.82 3.34
CA ILE A 211 4.26 -1.01 1.93
C ILE A 211 2.74 -1.14 1.79
N HIS A 212 2.12 -1.93 2.65
CA HIS A 212 0.68 -2.14 2.73
C HIS A 212 -0.05 -0.81 2.92
N GLU A 213 0.32 -0.02 3.93
CA GLU A 213 -0.29 1.29 4.21
C GLU A 213 -0.27 2.23 3.00
N PHE A 214 0.84 2.29 2.29
CA PHE A 214 0.96 3.16 1.13
C PHE A 214 0.08 2.72 -0.05
N GLN A 215 -0.37 1.46 -0.10
CA GLN A 215 -1.32 1.01 -1.11
C GLN A 215 -2.74 1.57 -0.87
N HIS A 216 -3.08 1.95 0.36
CA HIS A 216 -4.36 2.58 0.70
C HIS A 216 -4.42 4.07 0.32
N MET A 217 -3.28 4.69 0.03
CA MET A 217 -3.21 6.11 -0.30
C MET A 217 -3.61 6.34 -1.75
N SER A 218 -4.78 6.93 -2.01
CA SER A 218 -5.21 7.31 -3.36
C SER A 218 -4.24 8.26 -4.07
N ARG A 219 -3.50 9.11 -3.33
CA ARG A 219 -2.44 9.97 -3.89
C ARG A 219 -1.22 9.17 -4.38
N VAL A 220 -1.02 7.98 -3.85
CA VAL A 220 0.05 7.05 -4.26
C VAL A 220 -0.48 6.15 -5.38
N THR A 221 -1.58 5.44 -5.16
CA THR A 221 -2.04 4.38 -6.08
C THR A 221 -3.01 4.86 -7.16
N GLY A 222 -3.64 6.02 -6.99
CA GLY A 222 -4.73 6.54 -7.82
C GLY A 222 -6.11 6.16 -7.27
N LEU A 223 -7.13 6.98 -7.52
CA LEU A 223 -8.46 6.83 -6.91
C LEU A 223 -9.12 5.48 -7.20
N GLY A 224 -8.99 4.95 -8.42
CA GLY A 224 -9.55 3.65 -8.79
C GLY A 224 -8.69 2.44 -8.43
N ARG A 225 -7.56 2.63 -7.75
CA ARG A 225 -6.56 1.56 -7.52
C ARG A 225 -6.00 1.52 -6.10
N HIS A 226 -6.48 2.40 -5.22
CA HIS A 226 -6.21 2.27 -3.82
C HIS A 226 -6.82 0.98 -3.29
N CYS A 227 -6.08 0.35 -2.42
CA CYS A 227 -6.52 -0.87 -1.83
C CYS A 227 -7.53 -0.64 -0.71
N ILE A 228 -8.34 -1.66 -0.48
CA ILE A 228 -9.10 -1.84 0.75
C ILE A 228 -8.59 -3.09 1.46
N ASP A 229 -8.65 -3.07 2.78
CA ASP A 229 -8.31 -4.22 3.61
C ASP A 229 -9.35 -5.31 3.45
N VAL A 230 -8.88 -6.51 3.11
CA VAL A 230 -9.72 -7.71 3.10
C VAL A 230 -9.10 -8.80 3.96
N GLN A 231 -9.95 -9.50 4.71
CA GLN A 231 -9.56 -10.60 5.59
C GLN A 231 -9.03 -11.81 4.80
N HIS A 232 -9.50 -12.00 3.57
CA HIS A 232 -9.05 -13.06 2.67
C HIS A 232 -9.00 -12.53 1.22
N PRO A 233 -7.96 -12.88 0.43
CA PRO A 233 -7.92 -12.56 -0.98
C PRO A 233 -8.93 -13.45 -1.73
N THR A 234 -10.17 -13.02 -1.83
CA THR A 234 -11.06 -13.54 -2.88
C THR A 234 -10.69 -12.86 -4.20
N ILE A 235 -10.83 -13.59 -5.30
CA ILE A 235 -10.27 -13.28 -6.64
C ILE A 235 -10.88 -12.01 -7.26
N GLU A 236 -11.80 -11.33 -6.59
CA GLU A 236 -12.69 -10.32 -7.16
C GLU A 236 -12.61 -9.01 -6.38
N SER A 237 -11.73 -8.11 -6.83
CA SER A 237 -11.72 -6.63 -6.66
C SER A 237 -10.37 -6.07 -6.19
N ALA A 238 -10.25 -4.73 -6.19
CA ALA A 238 -9.06 -3.92 -5.90
C ALA A 238 -8.64 -3.99 -4.42
N SER A 239 -8.41 -5.20 -3.90
CA SER A 239 -8.16 -5.45 -2.49
C SER A 239 -6.66 -5.57 -2.21
N CYS A 240 -6.19 -4.99 -1.10
CA CYS A 240 -4.92 -5.39 -0.50
C CYS A 240 -5.19 -6.34 0.65
N TYR A 241 -4.29 -7.30 0.82
CA TYR A 241 -4.30 -8.15 2.00
C TYR A 241 -3.89 -7.30 3.21
N SER A 242 -4.76 -7.23 4.21
CA SER A 242 -4.42 -6.71 5.53
C SER A 242 -3.75 -7.78 6.35
N VAL A 243 -2.59 -7.45 6.89
CA VAL A 243 -1.91 -8.22 7.94
C VAL A 243 -2.41 -7.84 9.33
N ASP A 244 -3.39 -6.93 9.45
CA ASP A 244 -3.89 -6.44 10.74
C ASP A 244 -4.94 -7.38 11.33
N TRP A 245 -4.50 -8.50 11.89
CA TRP A 245 -5.25 -9.22 12.94
C TRP A 245 -4.28 -9.91 13.91
#